data_AF-A0A2N9EDD6-F1
#
_entry.id   AF-A0A2N9EDD6-F1
#
_cell.length_a   1.000
_cell.length_b   1.000
_cell.length_c   1.000
_cell.angle_alpha   90.00
_cell.angle_beta   90.00
_cell.angle_gamma   90.00
#
_symmetry.space_group_name_H-M   'P 1'
#
loop_
_entity.id
_entity.type
_entity.pdbx_description
1 polymer ?
#
loop_
_entity_poly.entity_id
_entity_poly.type
_entity_poly.pdbx_seq_one_letter_code
_entity_poly.pdbx_strand_id
1 'polypeptide(L)'
;MEDRNHLFFKCSFSSRIWKYIMGLCLASSVPDNWDLLLEWGIKNLKGRSFRATLCKIAWWATVYHLWQQRNARLHAGEMKLEENIIKAIRRDVRAKMEAVKAPASILHQTLCNNWNILLCTF
;
A
#
# COMPACT_ATOMS: atom_id res chain seq x y z
N MET A 1 1.06 5.29 -25.00
CA MET A 1 1.64 6.33 -24.11
C MET A 1 1.20 5.96 -22.71
N GLU A 2 2.14 5.78 -21.79
CA GLU A 2 1.78 5.38 -20.43
C GLU A 2 1.63 6.63 -19.56
N ASP A 3 0.45 6.76 -18.94
CA ASP A 3 0.17 7.76 -17.91
C ASP A 3 0.09 7.07 -16.53
N ARG A 4 0.07 7.85 -15.44
CA ARG A 4 -0.01 7.30 -14.07
C ARG A 4 -1.25 6.44 -13.88
N ASN A 5 -2.38 6.80 -14.50
CA ASN A 5 -3.59 6.01 -14.42
C ASN A 5 -3.43 4.64 -15.08
N HIS A 6 -2.70 4.56 -16.19
CA HIS A 6 -2.38 3.30 -16.85
C HIS A 6 -1.44 2.43 -16.02
N LEU A 7 -0.43 3.05 -15.42
CA LEU A 7 0.54 2.35 -14.55
C LEU A 7 -0.13 1.73 -13.31
N PHE A 8 -1.04 2.45 -12.66
CA PHE A 8 -1.60 2.05 -11.37
C PHE A 8 -2.99 1.43 -11.44
N PHE A 9 -3.87 1.89 -12.35
CA PHE A 9 -5.31 1.57 -12.30
C PHE A 9 -5.86 0.87 -13.53
N LYS A 10 -5.37 1.18 -14.74
CA LYS A 10 -5.88 0.54 -15.98
C LYS A 10 -5.23 -0.82 -16.26
N CYS A 11 -4.06 -1.11 -15.69
CA CYS A 11 -3.47 -2.44 -15.75
C CYS A 11 -4.10 -3.36 -14.70
N SER A 12 -4.67 -4.49 -15.12
CA SER A 12 -5.34 -5.45 -14.21
C SER A 12 -4.42 -6.01 -13.13
N PHE A 13 -3.13 -6.24 -13.46
CA PHE A 13 -2.09 -6.65 -12.53
C PHE A 13 -1.87 -5.62 -11.41
N SER A 14 -1.59 -4.36 -11.78
CA SER A 14 -1.39 -3.26 -10.83
C SER A 14 -2.64 -3.00 -9.99
N SER A 15 -3.82 -3.04 -10.62
CA SER A 15 -5.11 -2.82 -9.96
C SER A 15 -5.41 -3.87 -8.89
N ARG A 16 -5.13 -5.15 -9.15
CA ARG A 16 -5.29 -6.23 -8.17
C ARG A 16 -4.40 -6.03 -6.95
N ILE A 17 -3.11 -5.75 -7.18
CA ILE A 17 -2.14 -5.49 -6.10
C ILE A 17 -2.58 -4.27 -5.29
N TRP A 18 -2.95 -3.18 -5.96
CA TRP A 18 -3.41 -1.95 -5.31
C TRP A 18 -4.64 -2.19 -4.43
N LYS A 19 -5.68 -2.82 -4.96
CA LYS A 19 -6.92 -3.12 -4.23
C LYS A 19 -6.66 -4.02 -3.03
N TYR A 20 -5.81 -5.04 -3.20
CA TYR A 20 -5.42 -5.93 -2.11
C TYR A 20 -4.74 -5.14 -0.98
N ILE A 21 -3.72 -4.34 -1.31
CA ILE A 21 -2.96 -3.58 -0.31
C ILE A 21 -3.83 -2.54 0.39
N MET A 22 -4.66 -1.78 -0.35
CA MET A 22 -5.56 -0.80 0.26
C MET A 22 -6.69 -1.45 1.07
N GLY A 23 -7.08 -2.69 0.74
CA GLY A 23 -7.98 -3.51 1.56
C GLY A 23 -7.40 -3.79 2.95
N LEU A 24 -6.10 -4.09 3.04
CA LEU A 24 -5.42 -4.31 4.34
C LEU A 24 -5.43 -3.05 5.22
N CYS A 25 -5.49 -1.88 4.61
CA CYS A 25 -5.59 -0.57 5.27
C CYS A 25 -7.01 -0.19 5.71
N LEU A 26 -8.00 -1.07 5.47
CA LEU A 26 -9.43 -0.75 5.63
C LEU A 26 -9.80 0.49 4.81
N ALA A 27 -9.31 0.54 3.56
CA ALA A 27 -9.50 1.61 2.61
C ALA A 27 -9.94 1.03 1.26
N SER A 28 -11.05 0.31 1.24
CA SER A 28 -11.59 -0.36 0.05
C SER A 28 -12.25 0.60 -0.96
N SER A 29 -12.72 1.77 -0.51
CA SER A 29 -13.42 2.78 -1.34
C SER A 29 -12.47 3.82 -1.93
N VAL A 30 -11.24 3.44 -2.23
CA VAL A 30 -10.21 4.36 -2.73
C VAL A 30 -10.40 4.57 -4.24
N PRO A 31 -10.35 5.83 -4.74
CA PRO A 31 -10.52 6.10 -6.16
C PRO A 31 -9.49 5.40 -7.06
N ASP A 32 -9.91 5.03 -8.26
CA ASP A 32 -9.10 4.41 -9.33
C ASP A 32 -8.60 5.43 -10.37
N ASN A 33 -8.52 6.70 -9.96
CA ASN A 33 -7.94 7.80 -10.71
C ASN A 33 -6.90 8.48 -9.82
N TRP A 34 -5.73 8.79 -10.36
CA TRP A 34 -4.60 9.32 -9.61
C TRP A 34 -4.89 10.65 -8.91
N ASP A 35 -5.59 11.57 -9.56
CA ASP A 35 -5.84 12.90 -9.02
C ASP A 35 -6.91 12.82 -7.91
N LEU A 36 -8.00 12.09 -8.16
CA LEU A 36 -9.03 11.81 -7.15
C LEU A 36 -8.45 11.03 -5.96
N LEU A 37 -7.54 10.12 -6.24
CA LEU A 37 -6.83 9.36 -5.22
C LEU A 37 -6.00 10.31 -4.34
N LEU A 38 -5.21 11.20 -4.92
CA LEU A 38 -4.43 12.19 -4.16
C LEU A 38 -5.33 13.06 -3.28
N GLU A 39 -6.44 13.56 -3.81
CA GLU A 39 -7.43 14.32 -3.05
C GLU A 39 -8.01 13.49 -1.89
N TRP A 40 -8.36 12.23 -2.15
CA TRP A 40 -8.80 11.30 -1.11
C TRP A 40 -7.74 11.13 -0.02
N GLY A 41 -6.47 10.99 -0.40
CA GLY A 41 -5.35 10.87 0.54
C GLY A 41 -5.18 12.12 1.39
N ILE A 42 -5.21 13.29 0.77
CA ILE A 42 -5.13 14.59 1.46
C ILE A 42 -6.29 14.74 2.44
N LYS A 43 -7.50 14.30 2.09
CA LYS A 43 -8.68 14.41 2.95
C LYS A 43 -8.66 13.40 4.11
N ASN A 44 -8.36 12.13 3.83
CA ASN A 44 -8.61 11.01 4.74
C ASN A 44 -7.38 10.56 5.54
N LEU A 45 -6.17 10.87 5.07
CA LEU A 45 -4.91 10.46 5.71
C LEU A 45 -4.20 11.65 6.39
N LYS A 46 -4.93 12.66 6.85
CA LYS A 46 -4.34 13.80 7.58
C LYS A 46 -3.71 13.35 8.91
N GLY A 47 -2.67 14.06 9.33
CA GLY A 47 -2.00 13.83 10.61
C GLY A 47 -1.11 12.59 10.66
N ARG A 48 -0.87 12.12 11.88
CA ARG A 48 0.10 11.04 12.23
C ARG A 48 -0.55 9.89 13.01
N SER A 49 -1.87 9.70 12.89
CA SER A 49 -2.52 8.54 13.50
C SER A 49 -1.92 7.24 12.96
N PHE A 50 -1.95 6.18 13.76
CA PHE A 50 -1.38 4.89 13.35
C PHE A 50 -1.91 4.44 11.99
N ARG A 51 -3.24 4.49 11.78
CA ARG A 51 -3.86 4.18 10.49
C ARG A 51 -3.39 5.11 9.37
N ALA A 52 -3.34 6.43 9.60
CA ALA A 52 -2.90 7.36 8.56
C ALA A 52 -1.44 7.10 8.13
N THR A 53 -0.56 6.84 9.09
CA THR A 53 0.85 6.51 8.85
C THR A 53 0.98 5.19 8.10
N LEU A 54 0.28 4.13 8.55
CA LEU A 54 0.24 2.84 7.89
C LEU A 54 -0.24 2.95 6.44
N CYS A 55 -1.36 3.63 6.20
CA CYS A 55 -1.91 3.83 4.86
C CYS A 55 -0.94 4.56 3.93
N LYS A 56 -0.26 5.63 4.41
CA LYS A 56 0.73 6.36 3.60
C LYS A 56 1.92 5.48 3.23
N ILE A 57 2.43 4.72 4.19
CA ILE A 57 3.57 3.81 3.96
C ILE A 57 3.17 2.71 2.98
N ALA A 58 2.01 2.09 3.17
CA ALA A 58 1.46 1.07 2.26
C ALA A 58 1.27 1.59 0.84
N TRP A 59 0.70 2.79 0.70
CA TRP A 59 0.53 3.45 -0.58
C TRP A 59 1.87 3.65 -1.29
N TRP A 60 2.83 4.34 -0.65
CA TRP A 60 4.11 4.66 -1.28
C TRP A 60 4.94 3.40 -1.58
N ALA A 61 4.90 2.39 -0.71
CA ALA A 61 5.51 1.10 -0.98
C ALA A 61 4.89 0.44 -2.22
N THR A 62 3.56 0.46 -2.36
CA THR A 62 2.89 -0.12 -3.52
C THR A 62 3.26 0.60 -4.82
N VAL A 63 3.26 1.94 -4.80
CA VAL A 63 3.69 2.76 -5.94
C VAL A 63 5.12 2.42 -6.36
N TYR A 64 6.03 2.32 -5.39
CA TYR A 64 7.43 1.99 -5.63
C TYR A 64 7.60 0.60 -6.25
N HIS A 65 6.99 -0.43 -5.68
CA HIS A 65 7.13 -1.81 -6.15
C HIS A 65 6.49 -2.03 -7.53
N LEU A 66 5.37 -1.38 -7.83
CA LEU A 66 4.76 -1.41 -9.16
C LEU A 66 5.66 -0.74 -10.22
N TRP A 67 6.23 0.42 -9.87
CA TRP A 67 7.21 1.09 -10.72
C TRP A 67 8.46 0.22 -10.95
N GLN A 68 8.99 -0.39 -9.89
CA GLN A 68 10.15 -1.29 -9.98
C GLN A 68 9.86 -2.49 -10.90
N GLN A 69 8.69 -3.12 -10.75
CA GLN A 69 8.28 -4.25 -11.58
C GLN A 69 8.16 -3.86 -13.05
N ARG A 70 7.58 -2.70 -13.34
CA ARG A 70 7.47 -2.19 -14.70
C ARG A 70 8.86 -1.97 -15.32
N ASN A 71 9.78 -1.37 -14.58
CA ASN A 71 11.14 -1.15 -15.07
C ASN A 71 11.89 -2.45 -15.30
N ALA A 72 11.73 -3.45 -14.41
CA ALA A 72 12.30 -4.77 -14.62
C ALA A 72 11.78 -5.42 -15.91
N ARG A 73 10.48 -5.29 -16.19
CA ARG A 73 9.89 -5.77 -17.45
C ARG A 73 10.46 -5.04 -18.66
N LEU A 74 10.62 -3.71 -18.61
CA LEU A 74 11.09 -2.91 -19.73
C LEU A 74 12.58 -3.13 -20.05
N HIS A 75 13.42 -3.26 -19.02
CA HIS A 75 14.88 -3.28 -19.19
C HIS A 75 15.49 -4.67 -19.10
N ALA A 76 14.84 -5.62 -18.40
CA ALA A 76 15.33 -6.97 -18.20
C ALA A 76 14.35 -8.05 -18.71
N GLY A 77 13.16 -7.68 -19.19
CA GLY A 77 12.14 -8.63 -19.62
C GLY A 77 11.52 -9.47 -18.48
N GLU A 78 11.81 -9.12 -17.23
CA GLU A 78 11.43 -9.93 -16.07
C GLU A 78 10.02 -9.60 -15.55
N MET A 79 9.24 -10.64 -15.27
CA MET A 79 7.93 -10.50 -14.63
C MET A 79 7.82 -11.31 -13.34
N LYS A 80 7.60 -10.62 -12.21
CA LYS A 80 7.30 -11.25 -10.93
C LYS A 80 5.82 -11.59 -10.82
N LEU A 81 5.53 -12.68 -10.14
CA LEU A 81 4.17 -13.02 -9.71
C LEU A 81 3.62 -11.96 -8.75
N GLU A 82 2.31 -11.72 -8.82
CA GLU A 82 1.60 -10.77 -7.95
C GLU A 82 1.89 -11.01 -6.47
N GLU A 83 1.88 -12.28 -6.05
CA GLU A 83 2.16 -12.68 -4.68
C GLU A 83 3.55 -12.26 -4.20
N ASN A 84 4.56 -12.30 -5.08
CA ASN A 84 5.93 -11.93 -4.72
C ASN A 84 6.04 -10.42 -4.51
N ILE A 85 5.32 -9.62 -5.29
CA ILE A 85 5.24 -8.17 -5.11
C ILE A 85 4.48 -7.83 -3.84
N ILE A 86 3.33 -8.48 -3.60
CA ILE A 86 2.56 -8.30 -2.37
C ILE A 86 3.40 -8.65 -1.14
N LYS A 87 4.15 -9.76 -1.16
CA LYS A 87 5.06 -10.15 -0.08
C LYS A 87 6.15 -9.09 0.16
N ALA A 88 6.73 -8.54 -0.91
CA ALA A 88 7.73 -7.48 -0.81
C ALA A 88 7.15 -6.19 -0.19
N ILE A 89 5.98 -5.76 -0.67
CA ILE A 89 5.28 -4.59 -0.10
C ILE A 89 4.98 -4.82 1.39
N ARG A 90 4.42 -5.98 1.76
CA ARG A 90 4.09 -6.30 3.16
C ARG A 90 5.33 -6.25 4.06
N ARG A 91 6.46 -6.79 3.60
CA ARG A 91 7.72 -6.76 4.34
C ARG A 91 8.19 -5.32 4.56
N ASP A 92 8.19 -4.50 3.52
CA ASP A 92 8.66 -3.11 3.60
C ASP A 92 7.77 -2.26 4.50
N VAL A 93 6.45 -2.46 4.43
CA VAL A 93 5.49 -1.77 5.29
C VAL A 93 5.69 -2.19 6.75
N ARG A 94 5.81 -3.49 7.02
CA ARG A 94 6.07 -4.00 8.37
C ARG A 94 7.34 -3.37 8.95
N ALA A 95 8.46 -3.45 8.24
CA ALA A 95 9.73 -2.91 8.69
C ALA A 95 9.65 -1.42 9.02
N LYS A 96 8.90 -0.64 8.23
CA LYS A 96 8.69 0.80 8.48
C LYS A 96 7.71 1.07 9.64
N MET A 97 6.85 0.11 9.97
CA MET A 97 5.86 0.23 11.05
C MET A 97 6.35 -0.32 12.39
N GLU A 98 7.45 -1.09 12.43
CA GLU A 98 8.02 -1.66 13.66
C GLU A 98 8.32 -0.60 14.74
N ALA A 99 8.79 0.58 14.33
CA ALA A 99 9.06 1.69 15.26
C ALA A 99 7.81 2.50 15.65
N VAL A 100 6.66 2.24 15.03
CA VAL A 100 5.43 3.02 15.21
C VAL A 100 4.57 2.39 16.31
N LYS A 101 4.41 3.10 17.42
CA LYS A 101 3.56 2.65 18.52
C LYS A 101 2.08 2.66 18.11
N ALA A 102 1.42 1.51 18.23
CA ALA A 102 -0.01 1.37 18.01
C ALA A 102 -0.78 1.65 19.32
N PRO A 103 -1.72 2.60 19.36
CA PRO A 103 -2.58 2.77 20.52
C PRO A 103 -3.46 1.53 20.76
N ALA A 104 -3.75 1.20 22.01
CA ALA A 104 -4.67 0.12 22.35
C ALA A 104 -6.09 0.44 21.84
N SER A 105 -6.48 -0.17 20.73
CA SER A 105 -7.85 -0.11 20.18
C SER A 105 -8.10 -1.30 19.26
N ILE A 106 -9.36 -1.74 19.19
CA ILE A 106 -9.79 -2.84 18.30
C ILE A 106 -9.40 -2.53 16.84
N LEU A 107 -9.56 -1.28 16.39
CA LEU A 107 -9.16 -0.86 15.05
C LEU A 107 -7.67 -1.09 14.80
N HIS A 108 -6.81 -0.70 15.74
CA HIS A 108 -5.37 -0.86 15.59
C HIS A 108 -4.95 -2.34 15.66
N GLN A 109 -5.61 -3.14 16.50
CA GLN A 109 -5.40 -4.59 16.55
C GLN A 109 -5.75 -5.25 15.22
N THR A 110 -6.92 -4.91 14.63
CA THR A 110 -7.31 -5.39 13.30
C THR A 110 -6.29 -5.01 12.24
N LEU A 111 -5.84 -3.75 12.23
CA LEU A 111 -4.80 -3.30 11.30
C LEU A 111 -3.48 -4.05 11.51
N CYS A 112 -3.03 -4.25 12.74
CA CYS A 112 -1.81 -5.00 13.00
C CYS A 112 -1.93 -6.46 12.54
N ASN A 113 -3.07 -7.11 12.77
CA ASN A 113 -3.35 -8.46 12.29
C ASN A 113 -3.34 -8.56 10.76
N ASN A 114 -4.02 -7.63 10.06
CA ASN A 114 -4.03 -7.59 8.59
C ASN A 114 -2.60 -7.54 8.00
N TRP A 115 -1.71 -6.81 8.67
CA TRP A 115 -0.33 -6.59 8.24
C TRP A 115 0.68 -7.55 8.88
N ASN A 116 0.24 -8.43 9.78
CA ASN A 116 1.09 -9.27 10.61
C ASN A 116 2.21 -8.45 11.30
N ILE A 117 1.85 -7.31 11.88
CA ILE A 117 2.73 -6.44 12.69
C ILE A 117 2.56 -6.82 14.15
N LEU A 118 3.66 -6.97 14.89
CA LEU A 118 3.60 -7.22 16.33
C LEU A 118 3.15 -5.94 17.05
N LEU A 119 2.14 -6.08 17.91
CA LEU A 119 1.72 -5.00 18.80
C LEU A 119 2.75 -4.85 19.91
N CYS A 120 3.49 -3.74 19.93
CA CYS A 120 4.18 -3.31 21.16
C CYS A 120 3.11 -2.72 22.10
N THR A 121 2.50 -3.57 22.91
CA THR A 121 1.66 -3.15 24.05
C THR A 121 2.57 -2.65 25.16
N PHE A 122 2.36 -1.42 25.62
CA PHE A 122 2.83 -0.93 26.93
C PHE A 122 1.60 -0.59 27.74
#